data_AF-A0A9E7GB31-F1
#
_entry.id   AF-A0A9E7GB31-F1
#
_cell.length_a   1.000
_cell.length_b   1.000
_cell.length_c   1.000
_cell.angle_alpha   90.00
_cell.angle_beta   90.00
_cell.angle_gamma   90.00
#
_symmetry.space_group_name_H-M   'P 1'
#
loop_
_entity.id
_entity.type
_entity.pdbx_description
1 polymer ?
#
loop_
_entity_poly.entity_id
_entity_poly.type
_entity_poly.pdbx_seq_one_letter_code
_entity_poly.pdbx_strand_id
1 'polypeptide(L)'
;MAAELGQQTVEFSALVRRSAEDSYLALKQLVERSRAPEDQRSDSEKKIDLLKFIAKTRQRILRLHVLAKRCQQVPLIQYCQQLAATLSSYDTCFTQTADSLFYMHEGLQHARAPIFDVPSAIEILLLGGYKQLPKCIEDLVIQSTLSEDEQKPTLKKLDTILRSKLLEVVLPKEIREIDQRL
;
A
#
# COMPACT_ATOMS: atom_id res chain seq x y z
N MET A 1 -28.79 3.84 -8.64
CA MET A 1 -27.64 3.32 -9.40
C MET A 1 -26.94 2.26 -8.56
N ALA A 2 -27.38 1.01 -8.64
CA ALA A 2 -26.83 -0.10 -7.87
C ALA A 2 -26.80 -1.33 -8.79
N ALA A 3 -25.84 -1.38 -9.70
CA ALA A 3 -25.72 -2.46 -10.67
C ALA A 3 -24.27 -2.63 -11.14
N GLU A 4 -23.30 -2.65 -10.24
CA GLU A 4 -21.92 -3.05 -10.59
C GLU A 4 -21.28 -3.89 -9.47
N LEU A 5 -21.90 -5.02 -9.16
CA LEU A 5 -21.14 -6.22 -8.82
C LEU A 5 -21.13 -7.04 -10.10
N GLY A 6 -19.96 -7.37 -10.63
CA GLY A 6 -19.71 -8.02 -11.94
C GLY A 6 -20.34 -9.41 -12.12
N GLN A 7 -21.64 -9.53 -11.90
CA GLN A 7 -22.44 -10.70 -12.13
C GLN A 7 -23.17 -10.48 -13.44
N GLN A 8 -22.60 -11.02 -14.51
CA GLN A 8 -23.34 -11.23 -15.75
C GLN A 8 -24.46 -12.22 -15.45
N THR A 9 -25.61 -11.70 -15.02
CA THR A 9 -26.82 -12.50 -14.83
C THR A 9 -27.45 -12.74 -16.19
N VAL A 10 -27.73 -14.01 -16.49
CA VAL A 10 -28.42 -14.40 -17.73
C VAL A 10 -29.87 -14.70 -17.38
N GLU A 11 -30.79 -14.20 -18.20
CA GLU A 11 -32.20 -14.55 -18.04
C GLU A 11 -32.43 -16.06 -18.20
N PHE A 12 -33.19 -16.63 -17.26
CA PHE A 12 -33.55 -18.05 -17.31
C PHE A 12 -34.32 -18.41 -18.60
N SER A 13 -35.17 -17.50 -19.08
CA SER A 13 -35.90 -17.60 -20.35
C SER A 13 -34.96 -17.82 -21.54
N ALA A 14 -33.89 -17.02 -21.62
CA ALA A 14 -32.88 -17.11 -22.67
C ALA A 14 -32.09 -18.42 -22.59
N LEU A 15 -31.78 -18.89 -21.38
CA LEU A 15 -31.10 -20.17 -21.17
C LEU A 15 -31.96 -21.36 -21.62
N VAL A 16 -33.25 -21.36 -21.26
CA VAL A 16 -34.21 -22.39 -21.69
C VAL A 16 -34.33 -22.39 -23.22
N ARG A 17 -34.52 -21.21 -23.82
CA ARG A 17 -34.65 -21.06 -25.27
C ARG A 17 -33.42 -21.57 -26.02
N ARG A 18 -32.22 -21.12 -25.64
CA ARG A 18 -30.97 -21.60 -26.25
C ARG A 18 -30.80 -23.11 -26.09
N SER A 19 -31.08 -23.65 -24.90
CA SER A 19 -31.01 -25.10 -24.69
C SER A 19 -31.99 -25.89 -25.56
N ALA A 20 -33.19 -25.35 -25.83
CA ALA A 20 -34.17 -25.98 -26.72
C ALA A 20 -33.71 -25.90 -28.18
N GLU A 21 -33.26 -24.72 -28.63
CA GLU A 21 -32.69 -24.51 -29.97
C GLU A 21 -31.49 -25.45 -30.22
N ASP A 22 -30.56 -25.54 -29.28
CA ASP A 22 -29.41 -26.44 -29.35
C ASP A 22 -29.82 -27.92 -29.37
N SER A 23 -30.88 -28.30 -28.63
CA SER A 23 -31.43 -29.67 -28.66
C SER A 23 -31.97 -30.01 -30.05
N TYR A 24 -32.73 -29.08 -30.62
CA TYR A 24 -33.35 -29.23 -31.92
C TYR A 24 -32.31 -29.29 -33.03
N LEU A 25 -31.33 -28.38 -33.03
CA LEU A 25 -30.25 -28.37 -34.02
C LEU A 25 -29.40 -29.65 -33.95
N ALA A 26 -29.06 -30.11 -32.75
CA ALA A 26 -28.31 -31.35 -32.58
C ALA A 26 -29.10 -32.58 -33.07
N LEU A 27 -30.41 -32.63 -32.84
CA LEU A 27 -31.27 -33.69 -33.37
C LEU A 27 -31.36 -33.62 -34.89
N LYS A 28 -31.57 -32.42 -35.45
CA LYS A 28 -31.64 -32.19 -36.90
C LYS A 28 -30.35 -32.65 -37.58
N GLN A 29 -29.19 -32.29 -37.04
CA GLN A 29 -27.88 -32.74 -37.55
C GLN A 29 -27.72 -34.26 -37.46
N LEU A 30 -28.19 -34.89 -36.39
CA LEU A 30 -28.13 -36.36 -36.24
C LEU A 30 -29.02 -37.06 -37.29
N VAL A 31 -30.22 -36.53 -37.53
CA VAL A 31 -31.15 -37.04 -38.55
C VAL A 31 -30.58 -36.85 -39.96
N GLU A 32 -30.05 -35.67 -40.28
CA GLU A 32 -29.43 -35.37 -41.58
C GLU A 32 -28.24 -36.29 -41.85
N ARG A 33 -27.39 -36.55 -40.85
CA ARG A 33 -26.29 -37.53 -40.95
C ARG A 33 -26.80 -38.94 -41.24
N SER A 34 -27.82 -39.38 -40.50
CA SER A 34 -28.37 -40.74 -40.65
C SER A 34 -29.05 -41.01 -42.00
N ARG A 35 -29.51 -39.93 -42.67
CA ARG A 35 -30.22 -39.94 -43.96
C ARG A 35 -29.26 -39.75 -45.14
N ALA A 36 -28.02 -39.31 -44.91
CA ALA A 36 -27.06 -39.08 -45.97
C ALA A 36 -26.76 -40.40 -46.72
N PRO A 37 -26.78 -40.40 -48.07
CA PRO A 37 -26.56 -41.61 -48.87
C PRO A 37 -25.15 -42.19 -48.73
N GLU A 38 -24.20 -41.40 -48.22
CA GLU A 38 -22.82 -41.81 -47.93
C GLU A 38 -22.65 -42.45 -46.54
N ASP A 39 -23.69 -42.50 -45.72
CA ASP A 39 -23.62 -43.02 -44.35
C ASP A 39 -23.67 -44.55 -44.32
N GLN A 40 -22.50 -45.18 -44.45
CA GLN A 40 -22.29 -46.64 -44.43
C GLN A 40 -22.43 -47.28 -43.04
N ARG A 41 -22.84 -46.51 -42.02
CA ARG A 41 -22.97 -46.98 -40.63
C ARG A 41 -24.10 -47.99 -40.47
N SER A 42 -23.86 -48.98 -39.62
CA SER A 42 -24.85 -50.00 -39.27
C SER A 42 -26.06 -49.41 -38.53
N ASP A 43 -27.23 -50.02 -38.67
CA ASP A 43 -28.43 -49.62 -37.91
C ASP A 43 -28.21 -49.66 -36.39
N SER A 44 -27.33 -50.56 -35.92
CA SER A 44 -26.88 -50.60 -34.53
C SER A 44 -26.15 -49.34 -34.10
N GLU A 45 -25.24 -48.81 -34.91
CA GLU A 45 -24.51 -47.58 -34.61
C GLU A 45 -25.45 -46.36 -34.59
N LYS A 46 -26.39 -46.29 -35.55
CA LYS A 46 -27.41 -45.22 -35.59
C LYS A 46 -28.29 -45.22 -34.34
N LYS A 47 -28.71 -46.41 -33.87
CA LYS A 47 -29.47 -46.57 -32.61
C LYS A 47 -28.65 -46.16 -31.38
N ILE A 48 -27.37 -46.52 -31.33
CA ILE A 48 -26.48 -46.13 -30.24
C ILE A 48 -26.31 -44.60 -30.19
N ASP A 49 -26.12 -43.95 -31.33
CA ASP A 49 -25.97 -42.48 -31.41
C ASP A 49 -27.26 -41.75 -31.00
N LEU A 50 -28.44 -42.27 -31.39
CA LEU A 50 -29.72 -41.75 -30.93
C LEU A 50 -29.88 -41.89 -29.41
N LEU A 51 -29.52 -43.04 -28.84
CA LEU A 51 -29.56 -43.26 -27.39
C LEU A 51 -28.62 -42.31 -26.64
N LYS A 52 -27.41 -42.09 -27.16
CA LYS A 52 -26.47 -41.09 -26.61
C LYS A 52 -27.05 -39.68 -26.64
N PHE A 53 -27.71 -39.30 -27.74
CA PHE A 53 -28.38 -38.00 -27.85
C PHE A 53 -29.51 -37.85 -26.83
N ILE A 54 -30.37 -38.86 -26.68
CA ILE A 54 -31.47 -38.83 -25.70
C ILE A 54 -30.94 -38.74 -24.28
N ALA A 55 -29.91 -39.52 -23.93
CA ALA A 55 -29.28 -39.48 -22.61
C ALA A 55 -28.68 -38.10 -22.31
N LYS A 56 -27.95 -37.51 -23.26
CA LYS A 56 -27.37 -36.15 -23.15
C LYS A 56 -28.46 -35.08 -22.98
N THR A 57 -29.52 -35.15 -23.78
CA THR A 57 -30.64 -34.20 -23.73
C THR A 57 -31.40 -34.32 -22.41
N ARG A 58 -31.63 -35.54 -21.92
CA ARG A 58 -32.24 -35.79 -20.60
C ARG A 58 -31.42 -35.19 -19.47
N GLN A 59 -30.10 -35.39 -19.46
CA GLN A 59 -29.23 -34.79 -18.43
C GLN A 59 -29.28 -33.26 -18.45
N ARG A 60 -29.29 -32.64 -19.64
CA ARG A 60 -29.42 -31.18 -19.77
C ARG A 60 -30.75 -30.67 -19.23
N ILE A 61 -31.86 -31.33 -19.56
CA ILE A 61 -33.20 -30.96 -19.06
C ILE A 61 -33.27 -31.11 -17.53
N LEU A 62 -32.68 -32.16 -16.96
CA LEU A 62 -32.62 -32.34 -15.50
C LEU A 62 -31.85 -31.20 -14.81
N ARG A 63 -30.72 -30.75 -15.38
CA ARG A 63 -29.98 -29.59 -14.85
C ARG A 63 -30.82 -28.31 -14.94
N LEU A 64 -31.50 -28.08 -16.05
CA LEU A 64 -32.44 -26.96 -16.21
C LEU A 64 -33.61 -27.01 -15.23
N HIS A 65 -34.13 -28.19 -14.93
CA HIS A 65 -35.19 -28.38 -13.94
C HIS A 65 -34.73 -27.99 -12.53
N VAL A 66 -33.52 -28.37 -12.13
CA VAL A 66 -32.94 -27.96 -10.84
C VAL A 66 -32.80 -26.44 -10.78
N LEU A 67 -32.33 -25.81 -11.87
CA LEU A 67 -32.24 -24.35 -11.95
C LEU A 67 -33.62 -23.69 -11.85
N ALA A 68 -34.63 -24.21 -12.55
CA ALA A 68 -36.01 -23.70 -12.48
C ALA A 68 -36.56 -23.72 -11.04
N LYS A 69 -36.32 -24.81 -10.30
CA LYS A 69 -36.72 -24.92 -8.90
C LYS A 69 -36.00 -23.91 -8.01
N ARG A 70 -34.72 -23.64 -8.27
CA ARG A 70 -33.92 -22.64 -7.55
C ARG A 70 -34.30 -21.20 -7.92
N CYS A 71 -34.78 -20.96 -9.13
CA CYS A 71 -35.22 -19.63 -9.57
C CYS A 71 -36.36 -19.06 -8.70
N GLN A 72 -37.15 -19.92 -8.03
CA GLN A 72 -38.17 -19.48 -7.09
C GLN A 72 -37.61 -18.68 -5.90
N GLN A 73 -36.33 -18.88 -5.55
CA GLN A 73 -35.65 -18.18 -4.45
C GLN A 73 -34.87 -16.94 -4.91
N VAL A 74 -34.94 -16.56 -6.19
CA VAL A 74 -34.19 -15.41 -6.74
C VAL A 74 -34.47 -14.10 -6.00
N PRO A 75 -35.71 -13.75 -5.61
CA PRO A 75 -35.96 -12.51 -4.87
C PRO A 75 -35.21 -12.46 -3.53
N LEU A 76 -35.10 -13.59 -2.84
CA LEU A 76 -34.36 -13.70 -1.59
C LEU A 76 -32.84 -13.55 -1.82
N ILE A 77 -32.32 -14.17 -2.88
CA ILE A 77 -30.91 -14.03 -3.26
C ILE A 77 -30.59 -12.57 -3.62
N GLN A 78 -31.46 -11.90 -4.39
CA GLN A 78 -31.30 -10.48 -4.73
C GLN A 78 -31.30 -9.59 -3.49
N TYR A 79 -32.20 -9.84 -2.55
CA TYR A 79 -32.21 -9.12 -1.28
C TYR A 79 -30.91 -9.32 -0.49
N CYS A 80 -30.43 -10.57 -0.37
CA CYS A 80 -29.16 -10.85 0.28
C CYS A 80 -27.96 -10.17 -0.43
N GLN A 81 -28.00 -10.08 -1.77
CA GLN A 81 -26.98 -9.37 -2.54
C GLN A 81 -27.00 -7.86 -2.27
N GLN A 82 -28.18 -7.26 -2.21
CA GLN A 82 -28.33 -5.85 -1.83
C GLN A 82 -27.82 -5.61 -0.41
N LEU A 83 -28.16 -6.48 0.54
CA LEU A 83 -27.68 -6.41 1.90
C LEU A 83 -26.15 -6.51 1.96
N ALA A 84 -25.56 -7.46 1.25
CA ALA A 84 -24.10 -7.61 1.16
C ALA A 84 -23.43 -6.36 0.58
N ALA A 85 -24.02 -5.75 -0.46
CA ALA A 85 -23.54 -4.49 -1.02
C ALA A 85 -23.61 -3.33 -0.01
N THR A 86 -24.72 -3.19 0.72
CA THR A 86 -24.82 -2.18 1.79
C THR A 86 -23.80 -2.41 2.90
N LEU A 87 -23.59 -3.66 3.31
CA LEU A 87 -22.62 -4.01 4.34
C LEU A 87 -21.19 -3.69 3.89
N SER A 88 -20.85 -4.00 2.63
CA SER A 88 -19.56 -3.63 2.05
C SER A 88 -19.37 -2.11 2.00
N SER A 89 -20.43 -1.34 1.74
CA SER A 89 -20.35 0.13 1.76
C SER A 89 -20.08 0.67 3.16
N TYR A 90 -20.67 0.07 4.21
CA TYR A 90 -20.40 0.45 5.59
C TYR A 90 -18.97 0.13 5.99
N ASP A 91 -18.45 -1.03 5.60
CA ASP A 91 -17.05 -1.40 5.86
C ASP A 91 -16.08 -0.37 5.25
N THR A 92 -16.31 0.02 3.98
CA THR A 92 -15.53 1.08 3.35
C THR A 92 -15.69 2.44 4.01
N CYS A 93 -16.87 2.75 4.55
CA CYS A 93 -17.11 4.02 5.26
C CYS A 93 -16.35 4.06 6.59
N PHE A 94 -16.28 2.93 7.32
CA PHE A 94 -15.52 2.86 8.57
C PHE A 94 -14.04 3.05 8.34
N THR A 95 -13.46 2.40 7.33
CA THR A 95 -12.04 2.58 6.99
C THR A 95 -11.75 4.02 6.57
N GLN A 96 -12.57 4.59 5.68
CA GLN A 96 -12.42 5.99 5.26
C GLN A 96 -12.56 6.98 6.42
N THR A 97 -13.47 6.72 7.36
CA THR A 97 -13.64 7.57 8.55
C THR A 97 -12.42 7.50 9.45
N ALA A 98 -11.90 6.29 9.69
CA ALA A 98 -10.69 6.11 10.49
C ALA A 98 -9.49 6.83 9.85
N ASP A 99 -9.30 6.70 8.54
CA ASP A 99 -8.26 7.40 7.79
C ASP A 99 -8.43 8.92 7.88
N SER A 100 -9.67 9.41 7.71
CA SER A 100 -9.98 10.84 7.81
C SER A 100 -9.66 11.40 9.20
N LEU A 101 -9.98 10.65 10.27
CA LEU A 101 -9.65 11.03 11.63
C LEU A 101 -8.13 11.04 11.87
N PHE A 102 -7.40 10.06 11.33
CA PHE A 102 -5.96 10.00 11.41
C PHE A 102 -5.29 11.21 10.74
N TYR A 103 -5.67 11.54 9.51
CA TYR A 103 -5.14 12.72 8.82
C TYR A 103 -5.57 14.03 9.46
N MET A 104 -6.79 14.11 9.97
CA MET A 104 -7.26 15.30 10.70
C MET A 104 -6.45 15.52 11.98
N HIS A 105 -6.09 14.45 12.70
CA HIS A 105 -5.26 14.54 13.89
C HIS A 105 -3.90 15.19 13.58
N GLU A 106 -3.22 14.72 12.54
CA GLU A 106 -1.96 15.32 12.06
C GLU A 106 -2.15 16.80 11.68
N GLY A 107 -3.20 17.12 10.92
CA GLY A 107 -3.51 18.51 10.56
C GLY A 107 -3.75 19.43 11.77
N LEU A 108 -4.44 18.92 12.80
CA LEU A 108 -4.70 19.66 14.04
C LEU A 108 -3.41 19.88 14.86
N GLN A 109 -2.48 18.92 14.85
CA GLN A 109 -1.18 19.12 15.50
C GLN A 109 -0.39 20.27 14.84
N HIS A 110 -0.42 20.36 13.51
CA HIS A 110 0.26 21.44 12.78
C HIS A 110 -0.41 22.80 12.99
N ALA A 111 -1.73 22.84 13.13
CA ALA A 111 -2.49 24.07 13.39
C ALA A 111 -2.33 24.57 14.84
N ARG A 112 -1.87 23.72 15.76
CA ARG A 112 -1.64 24.10 17.15
C ARG A 112 -0.50 25.10 17.21
N ALA A 113 -0.77 26.27 17.79
CA ALA A 113 0.26 27.27 18.03
C ALA A 113 1.39 26.66 18.89
N PRO A 114 2.67 26.91 18.55
CA PRO A 114 3.78 26.55 19.41
C PRO A 114 3.60 27.15 20.81
N ILE A 115 4.09 26.47 21.83
CA ILE A 115 4.18 27.06 23.17
C ILE A 115 5.31 28.08 23.12
N PHE A 116 4.95 29.36 23.16
CA PHE A 116 5.92 30.45 23.12
C PHE A 116 6.59 30.59 24.49
N ASP A 117 7.93 30.58 24.50
CA ASP A 117 8.72 30.87 25.70
C ASP A 117 8.83 32.39 25.91
N VAL A 118 7.74 32.95 26.43
CA VAL A 118 7.62 34.39 26.69
C VAL A 118 8.66 34.88 27.71
N PRO A 119 8.93 34.18 28.84
CA PRO A 119 9.95 34.60 29.79
C PRO A 119 11.34 34.75 29.16
N SER A 120 11.79 33.77 28.38
CA SER A 120 13.08 33.85 27.71
C SER A 120 13.12 34.94 26.63
N ALA A 121 12.03 35.12 25.88
CA ALA A 121 11.93 36.21 24.91
C ALA A 121 12.06 37.60 25.57
N ILE A 122 11.44 37.78 26.74
CA ILE A 122 11.58 39.00 27.55
C ILE A 122 13.01 39.17 28.05
N GLU A 123 13.65 38.09 28.49
CA GLU A 123 15.03 38.12 28.97
C GLU A 123 15.99 38.60 27.89
N ILE A 124 15.94 38.01 26.69
CA ILE A 124 16.76 38.44 25.55
C ILE A 124 16.48 39.90 25.18
N LEU A 125 15.22 40.32 25.19
CA LEU A 125 14.83 41.68 24.83
C LEU A 125 15.41 42.71 25.80
N LEU A 126 15.39 42.42 27.10
CA LEU A 126 15.86 43.33 28.14
C LEU A 126 17.38 43.26 28.36
N LEU A 127 17.98 42.08 28.23
CA LEU A 127 19.37 41.81 28.60
C LEU A 127 20.30 41.61 27.41
N GLY A 128 19.76 41.56 26.19
CA GLY A 128 20.53 41.37 24.96
C GLY A 128 21.11 39.96 24.77
N GLY A 129 20.72 38.99 25.61
CA GLY A 129 21.26 37.63 25.57
C GLY A 129 20.50 36.63 26.45
N TYR A 130 20.72 35.34 26.19
CA TYR A 130 20.14 34.21 26.93
C TYR A 130 21.03 33.87 28.14
N LYS A 131 20.59 34.14 29.37
CA LYS A 131 21.40 33.84 30.57
C LYS A 131 21.19 32.43 31.14
N GLN A 132 20.10 31.76 30.76
CA GLN A 132 19.84 30.37 31.15
C GLN A 132 20.50 29.33 30.23
N LEU A 133 21.38 29.77 29.32
CA LEU A 133 22.08 28.85 28.44
C LEU A 133 22.99 27.94 29.27
N PRO A 134 23.00 26.62 29.04
CA PRO A 134 23.98 25.74 29.65
C PRO A 134 25.40 26.25 29.38
N LYS A 135 26.20 26.42 30.44
CA LYS A 135 27.58 26.96 30.37
C LYS A 135 28.48 26.26 29.36
N CYS A 136 28.19 24.98 29.06
CA CYS A 136 28.91 24.22 28.03
C CYS A 136 28.80 24.79 26.61
N ILE A 137 27.80 25.64 26.33
CA ILE A 137 27.66 26.32 25.04
C ILE A 137 28.42 27.66 25.03
N GLU A 138 28.51 28.35 26.18
CA GLU A 138 29.35 29.56 26.32
C GLU A 138 30.83 29.22 26.07
N ASP A 139 31.30 28.07 26.55
CA ASP A 139 32.66 27.56 26.38
C ASP A 139 33.03 27.28 24.89
N LEU A 140 32.04 27.01 24.03
CA LEU A 140 32.26 26.75 22.60
C LEU A 140 32.23 28.01 21.73
N VAL A 141 31.42 29.01 22.10
CA VAL A 141 31.07 30.14 21.21
C VAL A 141 31.83 31.41 21.57
N ILE A 142 32.22 31.60 22.82
CA ILE A 142 32.99 32.78 23.24
C ILE A 142 34.46 32.40 23.33
N GLN A 143 35.14 32.37 22.18
CA GLN A 143 36.58 32.58 22.19
C GLN A 143 36.81 34.02 22.67
N SER A 144 36.97 34.21 23.99
CA SER A 144 37.40 35.48 24.55
C SER A 144 38.66 35.90 23.82
N THR A 145 38.60 37.00 23.08
CA THR A 145 39.76 37.56 22.40
C THR A 145 40.82 37.86 23.45
N LEU A 146 41.94 37.12 23.43
CA LEU A 146 43.04 37.31 24.37
C LEU A 146 43.56 38.76 24.26
N SER A 147 43.60 39.47 25.39
CA SER A 147 44.20 40.81 25.49
C SER A 147 45.68 40.77 25.07
N GLU A 148 46.20 41.83 24.44
CA GLU A 148 47.60 41.87 23.94
C GLU A 148 48.64 41.57 25.03
N ASP A 149 48.34 41.90 26.28
CA ASP A 149 49.20 41.63 27.44
C ASP A 149 49.26 40.14 27.81
N GLU A 150 48.21 39.38 27.51
CA GLU A 150 48.12 37.94 27.80
C GLU A 150 48.64 37.07 26.65
N GLN A 151 48.73 37.60 25.44
CA GLN A 151 49.21 36.87 24.26
C GLN A 151 50.70 36.49 24.39
N LYS A 152 51.55 37.46 24.75
CA LYS A 152 53.02 37.24 24.89
C LYS A 152 53.39 36.17 25.91
N PRO A 153 52.86 36.17 27.16
CA PRO A 153 53.18 35.11 28.13
C PRO A 153 52.58 33.76 27.72
N THR A 154 51.42 33.75 27.05
CA THR A 154 50.78 32.52 26.60
C THR A 154 51.55 31.87 25.46
N LEU A 155 52.06 32.64 24.50
CA LEU A 155 52.96 32.13 23.44
C LEU A 155 54.23 31.51 24.02
N LYS A 156 54.85 32.14 25.03
CA LYS A 156 56.02 31.59 25.72
C LYS A 156 55.71 30.27 26.43
N LYS A 157 54.56 30.17 27.09
CA LYS A 157 54.10 28.93 27.73
C LYS A 157 53.85 27.83 26.69
N LEU A 158 53.21 28.17 25.57
CA LEU A 158 52.94 27.25 24.48
C LEU A 158 54.24 26.71 23.87
N ASP A 159 55.22 27.58 23.61
CA ASP A 159 56.54 27.20 23.11
C ASP A 159 57.29 26.30 24.10
N THR A 160 57.20 26.59 25.40
CA THR A 160 57.78 25.73 26.45
C THR A 160 57.15 24.34 26.47
N ILE A 161 55.83 24.24 26.32
CA ILE A 161 55.10 22.96 26.25
C ILE A 161 55.42 22.22 24.95
N LEU A 162 55.52 22.94 23.83
CA LEU A 162 55.87 22.36 22.55
C LEU A 162 57.28 21.76 22.61
N ARG A 163 58.25 22.49 23.19
CA ARG A 163 59.61 21.98 23.43
C ARG A 163 59.62 20.77 24.35
N SER A 164 58.85 20.76 25.44
CA SER A 164 58.80 19.58 26.33
C SER A 164 58.21 18.36 25.62
N LYS A 165 57.20 18.55 24.77
CA LYS A 165 56.61 17.46 23.97
C LYS A 165 57.53 16.97 22.86
N LEU A 166 58.30 17.85 22.22
CA LEU A 166 59.31 17.45 21.24
C LEU A 166 60.44 16.61 21.84
N LEU A 167 60.74 16.79 23.13
CA LEU A 167 61.73 15.96 23.85
C LEU A 167 61.20 14.57 24.20
N GLU A 168 59.88 14.41 24.37
CA GLU A 168 59.23 13.12 24.66
C GLU A 168 59.03 12.26 23.40
N VAL A 169 59.02 12.87 22.21
CA VAL A 169 58.72 12.19 20.94
C VAL A 169 60.01 11.85 20.18
N VAL A 170 60.09 10.63 19.63
CA VAL A 170 61.22 10.20 18.80
C VAL A 170 61.17 10.94 17.45
N LEU A 171 62.04 11.93 17.29
CA LEU A 171 62.11 12.76 16.08
C LEU A 171 62.82 12.03 14.92
N PRO A 172 62.21 12.00 13.71
CA PRO A 172 62.85 11.52 12.48
C PRO A 172 64.18 12.25 12.18
N LYS A 173 65.11 11.62 11.47
CA LYS A 173 66.48 12.12 11.27
C LYS A 173 66.53 13.42 10.46
N GLU A 174 65.48 13.68 9.70
CA GLU A 174 65.31 14.78 8.76
C GLU A 174 64.88 16.10 9.44
N ILE A 175 64.34 16.04 10.67
CA ILE A 175 63.75 17.19 11.40
C ILE A 175 64.54 17.48 12.69
N ARG A 176 65.78 16.99 12.79
CA ARG A 176 66.58 17.12 14.01
C ARG A 176 67.13 18.53 14.23
N GLU A 177 67.22 19.34 13.17
CA GLU A 177 67.63 20.73 13.25
C GLU A 177 66.38 21.62 13.23
N ILE A 178 65.90 21.97 14.42
CA ILE A 178 64.86 22.98 14.60
C ILE A 178 65.57 24.30 14.92
N ASP A 179 65.39 25.31 14.05
CA ASP A 179 66.04 26.61 14.16
C ASP A 179 65.69 27.31 15.48
N GLN A 180 66.71 27.65 16.29
CA GLN A 180 66.55 28.21 17.64
C GLN A 180 66.27 29.72 17.67
N ARG A 181 65.84 30.31 16.55
CA ARG A 181 65.62 31.77 16.40
C ARG A 181 64.17 32.09 16.05
N LEU A 182 63.28 31.88 17.00
CA LEU A 182 61.99 32.55 17.12
C LEU A 182 61.78 32.94 18.60
#